data_AF-A0A4U1ERT2-F1
#
_entry.id   AF-A0A4U1ERT2-F1
#
_cell.length_a   1.000
_cell.length_b   1.000
_cell.length_c   1.000
_cell.angle_alpha   90.00
_cell.angle_beta   90.00
_cell.angle_gamma   90.00
#
_symmetry.space_group_name_H-M   'P 1'
#
loop_
_entity.id
_entity.type
_entity.pdbx_description
1 polymer ?
#
loop_
_entity_poly.entity_id
_entity_poly.type
_entity_poly.pdbx_seq_one_letter_code
_entity_poly.pdbx_strand_id
1 'polypeptide(L)'
;MHEGAKRLLKMQNQGSSRALFQDMQKPSPDEWGKTQDAMEATIKMEKNLNQALLNLRALGFARTEPRLCDFLESHLLDEEVKLIKKMGAHLTNLCRLAGPQAGLGECLFERLTLKYD
;
A
#
# COMPACT_ATOMS: atom_id res chain seq x y z
N MET A 1 3.54 -4.30 1.87
CA MET A 1 2.70 -5.36 2.49
C MET A 1 3.44 -6.45 3.29
N HIS A 2 4.33 -7.28 2.73
CA HIS A 2 4.93 -8.42 3.46
C HIS A 2 5.71 -8.04 4.74
N GLU A 3 6.58 -7.02 4.64
CA GLU A 3 7.33 -6.55 5.82
C GLU A 3 6.43 -5.87 6.86
N GLY A 4 5.39 -5.14 6.41
CA GLY A 4 4.37 -4.59 7.31
C GLY A 4 3.65 -5.67 8.11
N ALA A 5 3.24 -6.76 7.46
CA ALA A 5 2.61 -7.91 8.12
C ALA A 5 3.56 -8.59 9.14
N LYS A 6 4.84 -8.78 8.79
CA LYS A 6 5.84 -9.31 9.73
C LYS A 6 6.04 -8.41 10.95
N ARG A 7 6.08 -7.08 10.76
CA ARG A 7 6.22 -6.13 11.87
C ARG A 7 5.01 -6.18 12.79
N LEU A 8 3.80 -6.24 12.25
CA LEU A 8 2.56 -6.42 13.03
C LEU A 8 2.56 -7.72 13.82
N LEU A 9 2.92 -8.84 13.19
CA LEU A 9 3.02 -10.14 13.87
C LEU A 9 4.06 -10.11 14.99
N LYS A 10 5.23 -9.50 14.74
CA LYS A 10 6.26 -9.34 15.76
C LYS A 10 5.76 -8.51 16.95
N MET A 11 5.07 -7.40 16.69
CA MET A 11 4.48 -6.58 17.76
C MET A 11 3.44 -7.37 18.56
N GLN A 12 2.57 -8.13 17.89
CA GLN A 12 1.54 -8.94 18.55
C GLN A 12 2.15 -10.04 19.43
N ASN A 13 3.21 -10.71 18.94
CA ASN A 13 3.94 -11.75 19.68
C ASN A 13 4.80 -11.20 20.83
N GLN A 14 5.16 -9.91 20.80
CA GLN A 14 5.78 -9.22 21.94
C GLN A 14 4.77 -8.87 23.03
N GLY A 15 3.46 -8.87 22.71
CA GLY A 15 2.41 -8.90 23.71
C GLY A 15 2.12 -10.34 24.16
N SER A 16 1.26 -10.50 25.15
CA SER A 16 0.73 -11.82 25.53
C SER A 16 -0.38 -12.33 24.58
N SER A 17 -0.51 -11.74 23.39
CA SER A 17 -1.55 -12.04 22.41
C SER A 17 -1.07 -13.08 21.40
N ARG A 18 -2.00 -13.91 20.90
CA ARG A 18 -1.71 -14.97 19.93
C ARG A 18 -2.18 -14.58 18.54
N ALA A 19 -1.29 -14.66 17.56
CA ALA A 19 -1.65 -14.48 16.16
C ALA A 19 -2.54 -15.63 15.67
N LEU A 20 -3.58 -15.28 14.92
CA LEU A 20 -4.45 -16.21 14.21
C LEU A 20 -4.38 -15.88 12.71
N PHE A 21 -4.25 -16.92 11.89
CA PHE A 21 -4.20 -16.78 10.44
C PHE A 21 -5.54 -17.22 9.83
N GLN A 22 -5.99 -16.48 8.83
CA GLN A 22 -7.15 -16.82 8.02
C GLN A 22 -6.71 -17.06 6.58
N ASP A 23 -7.52 -17.80 5.83
CA ASP A 23 -7.24 -18.07 4.43
C ASP A 23 -7.20 -16.77 3.62
N MET A 24 -6.13 -16.58 2.85
CA MET A 24 -5.97 -15.42 2.00
C MET A 24 -6.74 -15.62 0.69
N GLN A 25 -7.65 -14.69 0.40
CA GLN A 25 -8.37 -14.70 -0.87
C GLN A 25 -7.42 -14.42 -2.03
N LYS A 26 -7.65 -15.10 -3.16
CA LYS A 26 -6.95 -14.81 -4.41
C LYS A 26 -7.24 -13.35 -4.82
N PRO A 27 -6.22 -12.57 -5.21
CA PRO A 27 -6.47 -11.24 -5.74
C PRO A 27 -7.31 -11.31 -7.03
N SER A 28 -8.21 -10.35 -7.20
CA SER A 28 -9.00 -10.16 -8.41
C SER A 28 -8.64 -8.78 -8.97
N PRO A 29 -8.44 -8.60 -10.28
CA PRO A 29 -8.58 -9.53 -11.41
C PRO A 29 -7.37 -10.46 -11.69
N ASP A 30 -7.54 -11.44 -12.58
CA ASP A 30 -6.47 -12.33 -13.07
C ASP A 30 -5.53 -11.61 -14.07
N GLU A 31 -6.04 -10.59 -14.77
CA GLU A 31 -5.30 -9.72 -15.66
C GLU A 31 -5.45 -8.26 -15.21
N TRP A 32 -4.34 -7.54 -15.13
CA TRP A 32 -4.30 -6.17 -14.58
C TRP A 32 -4.40 -5.07 -15.64
N GLY A 33 -4.61 -5.41 -16.91
CA GLY A 33 -4.67 -4.45 -18.00
C GLY A 33 -3.32 -3.79 -18.28
N LYS A 34 -3.34 -2.49 -18.60
CA LYS A 34 -2.13 -1.70 -18.88
C LYS A 34 -1.49 -1.21 -17.57
N THR A 35 -0.29 -0.65 -17.66
CA THR A 35 0.42 -0.11 -16.48
C THR A 35 -0.41 0.91 -15.70
N GLN A 36 -1.22 1.72 -16.39
CA GLN A 36 -2.13 2.67 -15.75
C GLN A 36 -3.22 1.96 -14.92
N ASP A 37 -3.88 0.94 -15.49
CA ASP A 37 -4.95 0.18 -14.82
C ASP A 37 -4.41 -0.52 -13.56
N ALA A 38 -3.23 -1.14 -13.68
CA ALA A 38 -2.54 -1.79 -12.57
C ALA A 38 -2.16 -0.79 -11.46
N MET A 39 -1.69 0.41 -11.82
CA MET A 39 -1.34 1.47 -10.88
C MET A 39 -2.58 1.99 -10.13
N GLU A 40 -3.68 2.24 -10.84
CA GLU A 40 -4.95 2.66 -10.24
C GLU A 40 -5.49 1.62 -9.26
N ALA A 41 -5.47 0.34 -9.65
CA ALA A 41 -5.88 -0.76 -8.78
C ALA A 41 -5.00 -0.86 -7.53
N THR A 42 -3.69 -0.70 -7.67
CA THR A 42 -2.75 -0.74 -6.55
C THR A 42 -2.95 0.46 -5.62
N ILE A 43 -3.12 1.68 -6.14
CA ILE A 43 -3.44 2.87 -5.31
C ILE A 43 -4.73 2.66 -4.52
N LYS A 44 -5.76 2.07 -5.14
CA LYS A 44 -7.01 1.74 -4.45
C LYS A 44 -6.77 0.76 -3.30
N MET A 45 -5.94 -0.26 -3.52
CA MET A 45 -5.56 -1.22 -2.48
C MET A 45 -4.81 -0.55 -1.33
N GLU A 46 -3.80 0.28 -1.60
CA GLU A 46 -3.04 0.98 -0.54
C GLU A 46 -3.93 1.98 0.22
N LYS A 47 -4.86 2.67 -0.45
CA LYS A 47 -5.86 3.51 0.24
C LYS A 47 -6.75 2.71 1.20
N ASN A 48 -7.18 1.51 0.79
CA ASN A 48 -7.97 0.63 1.64
C ASN A 48 -7.14 0.14 2.85
N LEU A 49 -5.87 -0.20 2.63
CA LEU A 49 -4.93 -0.57 3.70
C LEU A 49 -4.73 0.58 4.69
N ASN A 50 -4.44 1.78 4.19
CA ASN A 50 -4.30 2.97 5.02
C ASN A 50 -5.57 3.28 5.83
N GLN A 51 -6.76 3.11 5.24
CA GLN A 51 -8.02 3.25 5.98
C GLN A 51 -8.17 2.20 7.08
N ALA A 52 -7.79 0.95 6.82
CA ALA A 52 -7.81 -0.11 7.83
C ALA A 52 -6.84 0.20 8.99
N LEU A 53 -5.65 0.74 8.70
CA LEU A 53 -4.68 1.17 9.72
C LEU A 53 -5.20 2.35 10.55
N LEU A 54 -5.85 3.33 9.92
CA LEU A 54 -6.49 4.45 10.62
C LEU A 54 -7.61 3.98 11.55
N ASN A 55 -8.43 3.04 11.08
CA ASN A 55 -9.49 2.44 11.90
C ASN A 55 -8.90 1.67 13.10
N LEU A 56 -7.81 0.93 12.89
CA LEU A 56 -7.09 0.23 13.95
C LEU A 56 -6.48 1.19 14.97
N ARG A 57 -5.91 2.31 14.52
CA ARG A 57 -5.41 3.38 15.39
C ARG A 57 -6.54 3.99 16.23
N ALA A 58 -7.69 4.28 15.63
CA ALA A 58 -8.85 4.81 16.34
C ALA A 58 -9.34 3.83 17.43
N LEU A 59 -9.33 2.52 17.13
CA LEU A 59 -9.63 1.48 18.11
C LEU A 59 -8.59 1.45 19.25
N GLY A 60 -7.30 1.56 18.92
CA GLY A 60 -6.22 1.63 19.92
C GLY A 60 -6.38 2.83 20.85
N PHE A 61 -6.76 3.99 20.31
CA PHE A 61 -7.06 5.18 21.11
C PHE A 61 -8.26 4.95 22.04
N ALA A 62 -9.36 4.40 21.53
CA ALA A 62 -10.55 4.10 22.32
C ALA A 62 -10.29 3.07 23.44
N ARG A 63 -9.32 2.17 23.23
CA ARG A 63 -8.91 1.15 24.21
C ARG A 63 -7.78 1.60 25.14
N THR A 64 -7.30 2.84 25.00
CA THR A 64 -6.16 3.36 25.76
C THR A 64 -4.91 2.48 25.58
N GLU A 65 -4.63 2.08 24.34
CA GLU A 65 -3.45 1.30 23.95
C GLU A 65 -2.41 2.20 23.25
N PRO A 66 -1.64 3.03 23.98
CA PRO A 66 -0.71 4.00 23.39
C PRO A 66 0.38 3.31 22.56
N ARG A 67 0.89 2.17 23.03
CA ARG A 67 1.90 1.37 22.31
C ARG A 67 1.44 0.95 20.91
N LEU A 68 0.16 0.62 20.74
CA LEU A 68 -0.40 0.27 19.44
C LEU A 68 -0.45 1.51 18.53
N CYS A 69 -0.94 2.63 19.06
CA CYS A 69 -1.03 3.88 18.30
C CYS A 69 0.35 4.34 17.81
N ASP A 70 1.33 4.39 18.72
CA ASP A 70 2.71 4.78 18.40
C ASP A 70 3.31 3.89 17.33
N PHE A 71 3.13 2.57 17.44
CA PHE A 71 3.62 1.61 16.46
C PHE A 71 3.01 1.83 15.06
N LEU A 72 1.70 2.05 14.99
CA LEU A 72 1.02 2.27 13.70
C LEU A 72 1.50 3.57 13.04
N GLU A 73 1.68 4.62 13.83
CA GLU A 73 2.17 5.92 13.36
C GLU A 73 3.62 5.86 12.88
N SER A 74 4.51 5.23 13.66
CA SER A 74 5.95 5.22 13.40
C SER A 74 6.40 4.25 12.32
N HIS A 75 5.61 3.21 12.05
CA HIS A 75 6.06 2.11 11.18
C HIS A 75 5.18 1.83 9.98
N LEU A 76 3.93 2.30 9.94
CA LEU A 76 3.01 1.92 8.86
C LEU A 76 2.32 3.13 8.23
N LEU A 77 1.70 4.00 9.01
CA LEU A 77 0.90 5.12 8.48
C LEU A 77 1.73 6.12 7.65
N ASP A 78 2.93 6.49 8.11
CA ASP A 78 3.80 7.39 7.35
C ASP A 78 4.32 6.72 6.06
N GLU A 79 4.66 5.43 6.12
CA GLU A 79 5.10 4.64 4.96
C GLU A 79 3.98 4.56 3.90
N GLU A 80 2.74 4.27 4.31
CA GLU A 80 1.56 4.23 3.43
C GLU A 80 1.27 5.57 2.77
N VAL A 81 1.31 6.67 3.52
CA VAL A 81 1.09 8.01 2.96
C VAL A 81 2.16 8.36 1.94
N LYS A 82 3.43 8.02 2.20
CA LYS A 82 4.54 8.23 1.25
C LYS A 82 4.37 7.38 -0.01
N LEU A 83 4.00 6.12 0.14
CA LEU A 83 3.76 5.20 -0.97
C LEU A 83 2.62 5.69 -1.86
N ILE A 84 1.46 6.00 -1.28
CA ILE A 84 0.29 6.50 -2.03
C ILE A 84 0.64 7.78 -2.79
N LYS A 85 1.41 8.70 -2.19
CA LYS A 85 1.88 9.91 -2.86
C LYS A 85 2.80 9.61 -4.04
N LYS A 86 3.80 8.73 -3.84
CA LYS A 86 4.74 8.29 -4.89
C LYS A 86 3.97 7.69 -6.07
N MET A 87 3.03 6.79 -5.80
CA MET A 87 2.19 6.16 -6.81
C MET A 87 1.25 7.15 -7.51
N GLY A 88 0.70 8.13 -6.80
CA GLY A 88 -0.08 9.20 -7.40
C GLY A 88 0.73 10.07 -8.38
N ALA A 89 2.00 10.33 -8.07
CA ALA A 89 2.91 11.02 -8.97
C ALA A 89 3.21 10.18 -10.23
N HIS A 90 3.44 8.88 -10.06
CA HIS A 90 3.59 7.93 -11.18
C HIS A 90 2.36 7.89 -12.08
N LEU A 91 1.16 7.79 -11.51
CA LEU A 91 -0.08 7.79 -12.26
C LEU A 91 -0.25 9.09 -13.06
N THR A 92 0.07 10.23 -12.45
CA THR A 92 0.03 11.53 -13.15
C THR A 92 0.99 11.55 -14.35
N ASN A 93 2.19 11.00 -14.19
CA ASN A 93 3.15 10.88 -15.30
C ASN A 93 2.63 9.96 -16.41
N LEU A 94 2.03 8.81 -16.07
CA LEU A 94 1.41 7.90 -17.04
C LEU A 94 0.28 8.56 -17.80
N CYS A 95 -0.63 9.28 -17.13
CA CYS A 95 -1.73 9.99 -17.78
C CYS A 95 -1.23 11.08 -18.74
N ARG A 96 -0.10 11.75 -18.44
CA ARG A 96 0.52 12.73 -19.35
C ARG A 96 1.10 12.09 -20.62
N LEU A 97 1.48 10.82 -20.54
CA LEU A 97 1.99 10.03 -21.67
C LEU A 97 0.87 9.30 -22.41
N ALA A 98 -0.39 9.44 -21.98
CA ALA A 98 -1.54 8.87 -22.66
C ALA A 98 -1.81 9.63 -23.97
N GLY A 99 -1.84 8.89 -25.08
CA GLY A 99 -2.05 9.44 -26.43
C GLY A 99 -1.78 8.41 -27.52
N PRO A 100 -1.67 8.81 -28.80
CA PRO A 100 -1.41 7.90 -29.91
C PRO A 100 -0.15 7.03 -29.73
N GLN A 101 0.77 7.46 -28.86
CA GLN A 101 2.01 6.77 -28.53
C GLN A 101 2.01 6.15 -27.11
N ALA A 102 0.84 5.83 -26.55
CA ALA A 102 0.73 5.30 -25.18
C ALA A 102 1.68 4.11 -24.90
N GLY A 103 1.87 3.20 -25.86
CA GLY A 103 2.82 2.08 -25.72
C GLY A 103 4.30 2.50 -25.62
N LEU A 104 4.71 3.56 -26.32
CA LEU A 104 6.05 4.15 -26.15
C LEU A 104 6.16 4.88 -24.81
N GLY A 105 5.09 5.55 -24.40
CA GLY A 105 4.97 6.20 -23.09
C GLY A 105 5.16 5.23 -21.93
N GLU A 106 4.48 4.07 -21.97
CA GLU A 106 4.62 3.01 -20.97
C GLU A 106 6.06 2.45 -20.93
N CYS A 107 6.65 2.16 -22.09
CA CYS A 107 8.03 1.66 -22.18
C CYS A 107 9.05 2.65 -21.63
N LEU A 108 8.89 3.95 -21.90
CA LEU A 108 9.76 4.99 -21.35
C LEU A 108 9.57 5.17 -19.84
N PHE A 109 8.32 5.10 -19.37
CA PHE A 109 8.00 5.19 -17.94
C PHE A 109 8.67 4.04 -17.16
N GLU A 110 8.56 2.81 -17.67
CA GLU A 110 9.22 1.64 -17.07
C GLU A 110 10.75 1.80 -17.03
N ARG A 111 11.36 2.25 -18.13
CA ARG A 111 12.82 2.35 -18.24
C ARG A 111 13.42 3.50 -17.46
N LEU A 112 12.74 4.65 -17.40
CA LEU A 112 13.31 5.90 -16.87
C LEU A 112 12.82 6.25 -15.47
N THR A 113 11.68 5.72 -15.04
CA THR A 113 11.12 5.98 -13.70
C THR A 113 11.27 4.75 -12.82
N LEU A 114 10.63 3.63 -13.16
CA LEU A 114 10.53 2.48 -12.26
C LEU A 114 11.87 1.76 -12.02
N LYS A 115 12.78 1.73 -13.00
CA LYS A 115 14.09 1.08 -12.84
C LYS A 115 15.01 1.75 -11.83
N TYR A 116 14.76 3.01 -11.51
CA TYR A 116 15.61 3.83 -10.64
C TYR A 116 14.91 4.21 -9.33
N ASP A 117 13.73 3.62 -9.08
CA ASP A 117 12.88 3.81 -7.89
C ASP A 117 13.13 2.77 -6.79
#